data_AF-A0A931U2J9-F1
#
_entry.id   AF-A0A931U2J9-F1
#
_cell.length_a   1.000
_cell.length_b   1.000
_cell.length_c   1.000
_cell.angle_alpha   90.00
_cell.angle_beta   90.00
_cell.angle_gamma   90.00
#
_symmetry.space_group_name_H-M   'P 1'
#
loop_
_entity.id
_entity.type
_entity.pdbx_description
1 polymer ?
#
loop_
_entity_poly.entity_id
_entity_poly.type
_entity_poly.pdbx_seq_one_letter_code
_entity_poly.pdbx_strand_id
1 'polypeptide(L)' 'GFPGSEDYVKAANRQLQDQIMFGSVYPNCGPLAEIMEIVDGLGFADDTIKQKYLRDNARRVLNLS' A
#
# COMPACT_ATOMS: atom_id res chain seq x y z
N GLY A 1 6.08 -11.86 2.65
CA GLY A 1 4.87 -11.33 1.99
C GLY A 1 3.65 -12.10 2.46
N PHE A 2 2.46 -11.51 2.38
CA PHE A 2 1.21 -12.21 2.66
C PHE A 2 0.78 -13.01 1.43
N PRO A 3 0.32 -14.27 1.53
CA PRO A 3 -0.16 -15.02 0.37
C PRO A 3 -1.23 -14.23 -0.40
N GLY A 4 -1.03 -14.04 -1.71
CA GLY A 4 -1.89 -13.21 -2.56
C GLY A 4 -1.54 -11.71 -2.59
N SER A 5 -0.61 -11.22 -1.77
CA SER A 5 -0.18 -9.81 -1.81
C SER A 5 0.48 -9.43 -3.14
N GLU A 6 1.12 -10.39 -3.80
CA GLU A 6 1.80 -10.19 -5.09
C GLU A 6 0.85 -9.74 -6.20
N ASP A 7 -0.37 -10.27 -6.24
CA ASP A 7 -1.36 -9.89 -7.26
C ASP A 7 -1.84 -8.45 -7.05
N TYR A 8 -2.00 -8.01 -5.80
CA TYR A 8 -2.33 -6.63 -5.49
C TYR A 8 -1.21 -5.66 -5.88
N VAL A 9 0.05 -6.01 -5.61
CA VAL A 9 1.20 -5.19 -6.03
C VAL A 9 1.32 -5.16 -7.55
N LYS A 10 1.14 -6.29 -8.23
CA LYS A 10 1.15 -6.38 -9.69
C LYS A 10 0.05 -5.52 -10.31
N ALA A 11 -1.14 -5.49 -9.70
CA ALA A 11 -2.24 -4.66 -10.14
C ALA A 11 -1.98 -3.17 -9.87
N ALA A 12 -1.41 -2.83 -8.70
CA ALA A 12 -0.97 -1.48 -8.35
C ALA A 12 0.07 -0.94 -9.35
N ASN A 13 1.03 -1.78 -9.75
CA ASN A 13 2.05 -1.44 -10.75
C ASN A 13 1.49 -1.28 -12.18
N ARG A 14 0.18 -1.48 -12.38
CA ARG A 14 -0.48 -1.40 -13.69
C ARG A 14 -1.70 -0.48 -13.61
N GLN A 15 -2.89 -1.08 -13.60
CA GLN A 15 -4.16 -0.37 -13.79
C GLN A 15 -4.74 0.14 -12.46
N LEU A 16 -4.34 -0.43 -11.32
CA LEU A 16 -4.95 -0.15 -10.02
C LEU A 16 -4.13 0.78 -9.12
N GLN A 17 -3.16 1.51 -9.69
CA GLN A 17 -2.32 2.46 -8.94
C GLN A 17 -3.12 3.50 -8.14
N ASP A 18 -4.33 3.87 -8.61
CA ASP A 18 -5.21 4.84 -7.97
C ASP A 18 -6.38 4.18 -7.19
N GLN A 19 -6.38 2.86 -7.02
CA GLN A 19 -7.53 2.12 -6.45
C GLN A 19 -7.17 1.26 -5.23
N ILE A 20 -5.90 1.24 -4.82
CA ILE A 20 -5.43 0.45 -3.68
C ILE A 20 -4.89 1.41 -2.60
N MET A 21 -5.28 1.16 -1.35
CA MET A 21 -4.87 1.94 -0.18
C MET A 21 -4.23 1.04 0.87
N PHE A 22 -3.22 1.55 1.55
CA PHE A 22 -2.62 0.91 2.71
C PHE A 22 -3.59 0.86 3.89
N GLY A 23 -3.60 -0.28 4.58
CA GLY A 23 -4.28 -0.46 5.85
C GLY A 23 -3.49 -1.41 6.73
N SER A 24 -3.12 -0.98 7.93
CA SER A 24 -2.30 -1.77 8.85
C SER A 24 -3.10 -2.81 9.63
N VAL A 25 -4.43 -2.66 9.70
CA VAL A 25 -5.31 -3.49 10.56
C VAL A 25 -4.81 -3.49 12.02
N TYR A 26 -4.15 -2.42 12.46
CA TYR A 26 -3.61 -2.31 13.82
C TYR A 26 -4.74 -2.41 14.85
N PRO A 27 -4.55 -3.15 15.96
CA PRO A 27 -3.32 -3.82 16.40
C PRO A 27 -3.11 -5.25 15.89
N ASN A 28 -4.00 -5.77 15.04
CA ASN A 28 -4.10 -7.20 14.76
C ASN A 28 -2.96 -7.75 13.88
N CYS A 29 -2.30 -6.91 13.07
CA CYS A 29 -1.20 -7.33 12.19
C CYS A 29 0.19 -6.89 12.68
N GLY A 30 0.32 -6.54 13.96
CA GLY A 30 1.60 -6.23 14.60
C GLY A 30 1.95 -4.73 14.65
N PRO A 31 3.16 -4.40 15.13
CA PRO A 31 3.64 -3.02 15.25
C PRO A 31 3.75 -2.31 13.89
N LEU A 32 3.45 -1.01 13.85
CA LEU A 32 3.50 -0.22 12.62
C LEU A 32 4.90 -0.23 11.97
N ALA A 33 5.97 -0.20 12.78
CA ALA A 33 7.34 -0.23 12.26
C ALA A 33 7.62 -1.49 11.42
N GLU A 34 7.28 -2.66 11.95
CA GLU A 34 7.45 -3.95 11.25
C GLU A 34 6.57 -4.03 9.98
N ILE A 35 5.35 -3.49 10.04
CA ILE A 35 4.48 -3.41 8.86
C ILE A 35 5.12 -2.55 7.77
N MET A 36 5.75 -1.44 8.11
CA MET A 36 6.42 -0.58 7.13
C MET A 36 7.61 -1.28 6.48
N GLU A 37 8.40 -2.07 7.23
CA GLU A 37 9.47 -2.90 6.66
C GLU A 37 8.93 -3.90 5.62
N ILE A 38 7.76 -4.49 5.88
CA ILE A 38 7.08 -5.37 4.91
C ILE A 38 6.68 -4.58 3.66
N VAL A 39 6.08 -3.39 3.82
CA VAL A 39 5.66 -2.55 2.68
C VAL A 39 6.85 -2.18 1.81
N ASP A 40 8.00 -1.89 2.40
CA ASP A 40 9.24 -1.57 1.68
C ASP A 40 9.71 -2.73 0.80
N GLY A 41 9.42 -3.98 1.19
CA GLY A 41 9.75 -5.19 0.44
C GLY A 41 8.69 -5.69 -0.55
N LEU A 42 7.54 -5.00 -0.73
CA LEU A 42 6.44 -5.51 -1.55
C LEU A 42 6.70 -5.50 -3.07
N GLY A 43 7.66 -4.71 -3.55
CA GLY A 43 8.03 -4.67 -4.98
C GLY A 43 7.19 -3.71 -5.84
N PHE A 44 6.84 -2.54 -5.30
CA PHE A 44 6.30 -1.46 -6.12
C PHE A 44 7.30 -1.04 -7.21
N ALA A 45 6.82 -0.80 -8.42
CA ALA A 45 7.67 -0.52 -9.59
C ALA A 45 8.40 0.82 -9.48
N ASP A 46 7.80 1.79 -8.79
CA ASP A 46 8.43 3.07 -8.46
C ASP A 46 7.83 3.67 -7.17
N ASP A 47 8.50 4.70 -6.65
CA ASP A 47 8.11 5.40 -5.43
C ASP A 47 6.77 6.14 -5.57
N THR A 48 6.36 6.55 -6.77
CA THR A 48 5.09 7.24 -6.99
C THR A 48 3.92 6.30 -6.72
N ILE A 49 3.98 5.05 -7.20
CA ILE A 49 2.95 4.04 -6.94
C ILE A 49 2.87 3.72 -5.45
N LYS A 50 4.02 3.60 -4.79
CA LYS A 50 4.09 3.38 -3.33
C LYS A 50 3.49 4.55 -2.55
N GLN A 51 3.74 5.80 -2.96
CA GLN A 51 3.15 6.99 -2.35
C GLN A 51 1.62 7.04 -2.54
N LYS A 52 1.12 6.65 -3.72
CA LYS A 52 -0.33 6.51 -3.97
C LYS A 52 -0.97 5.51 -3.02
N TYR A 53 -0.35 4.33 -2.88
CA TYR A 53 -0.79 3.28 -1.96
C TYR A 53 -0.79 3.74 -0.49
N LEU A 54 0.29 4.37 -0.04
CA LEU A 54 0.45 4.78 1.38
C LEU A 54 -0.38 6.01 1.76
N ARG A 55 -0.61 6.95 0.84
CA ARG A 55 -1.14 8.27 1.18
C ARG A 55 -2.13 8.82 0.16
N ASP A 56 -1.73 8.99 -1.10
CA ASP A 56 -2.50 9.90 -1.99
C ASP A 56 -3.89 9.37 -2.34
N ASN A 57 -4.06 8.05 -2.44
CA ASN A 57 -5.39 7.45 -2.66
C ASN A 57 -6.32 7.69 -1.48
N ALA A 58 -5.82 7.50 -0.25
CA ALA A 58 -6.58 7.78 0.96
C ALA A 58 -6.91 9.28 1.06
N ARG A 59 -5.93 10.14 0.80
CA ARG A 59 -6.11 11.60 0.79
C ARG A 59 -7.21 12.04 -0.17
N ARG A 60 -7.22 11.51 -1.40
CA ARG A 60 -8.24 11.81 -2.41
C ARG A 60 -9.62 11.30 -2.01
N VAL A 61 -9.72 10.05 -1.57
CA VAL A 61 -11.01 9.42 -1.22
C VAL A 61 -11.63 10.07 0.02
N LEU A 62 -10.81 10.41 1.01
CA LEU A 62 -11.25 11.00 2.28
C LEU A 62 -11.28 12.54 2.24
N ASN A 63 -10.95 13.16 1.10
CA ASN A 63 -10.89 14.61 0.91
C ASN A 63 -10.03 15.33 1.97
N LEU A 64 -8.84 14.80 2.24
CA LEU A 64 -7.88 15.36 3.19
C LEU A 64 -6.96 16.35 2.48
N SER A 65 -6.60 17.45 3.15
CA SER A 65 -5.70 18.50 2.63
C SER A 65 -4.22 18.10 2.74
#